data_AF-A0A5K1EYD3-F1
#
_entry.id   AF-A0A5K1EYD3-F1
#
_cell.length_a   1.000
_cell.length_b   1.000
_cell.length_c   1.000
_cell.angle_alpha   90.00
_cell.angle_beta   90.00
_cell.angle_gamma   90.00
#
_symmetry.space_group_name_H-M   'P 1'
#
loop_
_entity.id
_entity.type
_entity.pdbx_description
1 polymer ?
#
loop_
_entity_poly.entity_id
_entity_poly.type
_entity_poly.pdbx_seq_one_letter_code
_entity_poly.pdbx_strand_id
1 'polypeptide(L)' 'VEGMTVLKFALCYGFRNLQNIVRKIKMGKCEYHFVEVMACPS' A
#
# COMPACT_ATOMS: atom_id res chain seq x y z
N VAL A 1 11.91 -18.47 10.03
CA VAL A 1 10.87 -18.03 9.07
C VAL A 1 10.97 -18.96 7.87
N GLU A 2 10.03 -19.90 7.73
CA GLU A 2 10.10 -21.04 6.79
C GLU A 2 9.75 -20.62 5.35
N GLY A 3 10.37 -19.55 4.83
CA GLY A 3 10.07 -18.99 3.50
C GLY A 3 8.71 -18.27 3.39
N MET A 4 7.97 -18.13 4.50
CA MET A 4 6.68 -17.43 4.52
C MET A 4 6.87 -15.91 4.48
N THR A 5 6.09 -15.23 3.63
CA THR A 5 6.03 -13.76 3.60
C THR A 5 5.29 -13.24 4.82
N VAL A 6 6.03 -12.64 5.76
CA VAL A 6 5.48 -12.13 7.02
C VAL A 6 5.03 -10.67 6.95
N LEU A 7 5.55 -9.89 6.00
CA LEU A 7 5.22 -8.48 5.81
C LEU A 7 5.21 -8.12 4.32
N LYS A 8 4.37 -7.15 3.97
CA LYS A 8 4.17 -6.63 2.61
C LYS A 8 4.18 -5.11 2.70
N PHE A 9 5.08 -4.47 1.96
CA PHE A 9 5.28 -3.02 1.95
C PHE A 9 4.92 -2.45 0.57
N ALA A 10 4.46 -1.20 0.53
CA ALA A 10 4.26 -0.48 -0.73
C ALA A 10 4.70 0.99 -0.62
N LEU A 11 5.18 1.52 -1.73
CA LEU A 11 5.39 2.95 -1.94
C LEU A 11 4.25 3.48 -2.81
N CYS A 12 3.63 4.57 -2.37
CA CYS A 12 2.48 5.18 -3.00
C CYS A 12 2.81 6.60 -3.44
N TYR A 13 2.96 6.80 -4.75
CA TYR A 13 3.23 8.11 -5.32
C TYR A 13 1.96 8.70 -5.94
N GLY A 14 1.58 9.89 -5.49
CA GLY A 14 0.51 10.68 -6.07
C GLY A 14 -0.91 10.22 -5.71
N PHE A 15 -1.86 11.15 -5.87
CA PHE A 15 -3.21 11.02 -5.37
C PHE A 15 -4.01 9.86 -5.99
N ARG A 16 -3.79 9.54 -7.27
CA ARG A 16 -4.48 8.42 -7.95
C ARG A 16 -4.17 7.07 -7.30
N ASN A 17 -2.91 6.82 -6.97
CA ASN A 17 -2.50 5.59 -6.30
C ASN A 17 -3.03 5.56 -4.87
N LEU A 18 -3.01 6.70 -4.18
CA LEU A 18 -3.54 6.82 -2.83
C LEU A 18 -5.04 6.51 -2.79
N GLN A 19 -5.83 7.07 -3.71
CA GLN A 19 -7.27 6.79 -3.82
C GLN A 19 -7.54 5.30 -4.00
N ASN A 20 -6.74 4.61 -4.82
CA ASN A 20 -6.88 3.17 -5.03
C ASN A 20 -6.56 2.36 -3.75
N ILE A 21 -5.47 2.71 -3.05
CA ILE A 21 -5.09 2.06 -1.79
C ILE A 21 -6.17 2.28 -0.73
N VAL A 22 -6.65 3.51 -0.55
CA VAL A 22 -7.72 3.83 0.42
C VAL A 22 -8.99 3.06 0.10
N ARG A 23 -9.37 2.91 -1.18
CA ARG A 23 -10.51 2.06 -1.57
C ARG A 23 -10.30 0.61 -1.17
N LYS A 24 -9.12 0.03 -1.44
CA LYS A 24 -8.79 -1.34 -1.05
C LYS A 24 -8.82 -1.54 0.47
N ILE A 25 -8.32 -0.57 1.24
CA ILE A 25 -8.37 -0.58 2.72
C ILE A 25 -9.83 -0.59 3.19
N LYS A 26 -10.66 0.33 2.69
CA LYS A 26 -12.09 0.42 3.05
C LYS A 26 -12.87 -0.85 2.70
N MET A 27 -12.47 -1.54 1.64
CA MET A 27 -13.08 -2.82 1.23
C MET A 27 -12.50 -4.04 1.99
N GLY A 28 -11.52 -3.86 2.87
CA GLY A 28 -10.85 -4.97 3.56
C GLY A 28 -9.99 -5.84 2.65
N LYS A 29 -9.57 -5.33 1.48
CA LYS A 29 -8.81 -6.06 0.45
C LYS A 29 -7.37 -5.52 0.27
N CYS A 30 -6.87 -4.72 1.21
CA CYS A 30 -5.50 -4.23 1.16
C CYS A 30 -4.55 -5.30 1.69
N GLU A 31 -3.64 -5.80 0.84
CA GLU A 31 -2.67 -6.82 1.22
C GLU A 31 -1.39 -6.25 1.84
N TYR A 32 -1.18 -4.93 1.73
CA TYR A 32 -0.01 -4.27 2.28
C TYR A 32 -0.22 -3.98 3.77
N HIS A 33 0.78 -4.30 4.55
CA HIS A 33 0.83 -4.05 6.00
C HIS A 33 1.33 -2.63 6.28
N PHE A 34 2.15 -2.08 5.39
CA PHE A 34 2.65 -0.73 5.47
C PHE A 34 2.68 -0.08 4.10
N VAL A 35 2.24 1.18 4.03
CA VAL A 35 2.26 1.98 2.81
C VAL A 35 2.87 3.34 3.12
N GLU A 36 3.98 3.67 2.47
CA GLU A 36 4.56 5.00 2.51
C GLU A 36 3.96 5.85 1.38
N VAL A 37 3.44 7.04 1.70
CA VAL A 37 2.74 7.90 0.73
C VAL A 37 3.55 9.17 0.49
N MET A 38 3.81 9.47 -0.78
CA MET A 38 4.48 10.70 -1.20
C MET A 38 3.56 11.56 -2.08
N ALA A 39 3.55 12.87 -1.81
CA ALA A 39 2.69 13.83 -2.48
C ALA A 39 3.12 14.15 -3.91
N CYS A 40 4.43 14.06 -4.21
CA CYS A 40 5.01 14.34 -5.52
C CYS A 40 5.82 13.11 -5.99
N PRO A 41 5.49 12.51 -7.15
CA PRO A 41 6.45 11.71 -7.90
C PRO A 41 7.48 12.70 -8.46
N SER A 42 8.77 12.45 -8.25
CA SER A 42 9.93 13.29 -8.62
C SER A 42 9.77 14.19 -9.85
#